data_AF-A0A6B3CGM8-F1
#
_entry.id   AF-A0A6B3CGM8-F1
#
_cell.length_a   1.000
_cell.length_b   1.000
_cell.length_c   1.000
_cell.angle_alpha   90.00
_cell.angle_beta   90.00
_cell.angle_gamma   90.00
#
_symmetry.space_group_name_H-M   'P 1'
#
loop_
_entity.id
_entity.type
_entity.pdbx_description
1 polymer ?
#
loop_
_entity_poly.entity_id
_entity_poly.type
_entity_poly.pdbx_seq_one_letter_code
_entity_poly.pdbx_strand_id
1 'polypeptide(L)'
;IGMAVRYRAYDEATDTGVEFPAEQQIPMARDTVFDLASVSKLFTSILAVQQMERGTLELEAPVARYLPGFGRAGKQDVTIRHLLTHTSGFRAWIALYGAPTH
;
A
#
# COMPACT_ATOMS: atom_id res chain seq x y z
N ILE A 1 25.08 -13.15 7.37
CA ILE A 1 23.61 -13.16 7.19
C ILE A 1 23.06 -12.38 8.38
N GLY A 2 22.21 -11.36 8.19
CA GLY A 2 21.75 -10.46 9.27
C GLY A 2 20.69 -11.09 10.18
N MET A 3 19.93 -10.26 10.90
CA MET A 3 18.81 -10.68 11.75
C MET A 3 17.47 -10.25 11.16
N ALA A 4 16.49 -11.16 11.17
CA ALA A 4 15.11 -10.93 10.75
C ALA A 4 14.35 -10.07 11.77
N VAL A 5 14.58 -10.37 13.04
CA VAL A 5 14.04 -9.64 14.20
C VAL A 5 15.20 -9.34 15.11
N ARG A 6 15.49 -8.05 15.28
CA ARG A 6 16.60 -7.54 16.10
C ARG A 6 16.14 -6.55 17.16
N TYR A 7 15.22 -5.67 16.78
CA TYR A 7 14.77 -4.55 17.62
C TYR A 7 13.38 -4.84 18.19
N ARG A 8 13.20 -4.55 19.48
CA ARG A 8 11.92 -4.70 20.20
C ARG A 8 11.16 -3.39 20.37
N ALA A 9 11.90 -2.29 20.37
CA ALA A 9 11.39 -0.95 20.53
C ALA A 9 12.35 0.03 19.87
N TYR A 10 11.92 1.28 19.79
CA TYR A 10 12.72 2.40 19.35
C TYR A 10 12.72 3.45 20.46
N ASP A 11 13.90 3.94 20.82
CA ASP A 11 14.08 4.98 21.83
C ASP A 11 14.20 6.34 21.12
N GLU A 12 13.16 7.16 21.26
CA GLU A 12 13.09 8.48 20.64
C GLU A 12 14.09 9.49 21.24
N ALA A 13 14.48 9.32 22.51
CA ALA A 13 15.39 10.26 23.16
C ALA A 13 16.82 10.10 22.63
N THR A 14 17.21 8.88 22.29
CA THR A 14 18.55 8.55 21.78
C THR A 14 18.59 8.34 20.27
N ASP A 15 17.44 8.33 19.58
CA ASP A 15 17.31 8.02 18.15
C ASP A 15 17.95 6.66 17.80
N THR A 16 17.67 5.64 18.61
CA THR A 16 18.25 4.30 18.43
C THR A 16 17.24 3.18 18.64
N GLY A 17 17.46 2.05 17.96
CA GLY A 17 16.69 0.83 18.19
C GLY A 17 17.15 0.11 19.45
N VAL A 18 16.19 -0.28 20.29
CA VAL A 18 16.44 -1.13 21.46
C VAL A 18 16.41 -2.59 21.02
N GLU A 19 17.54 -3.28 21.15
CA GLU A 19 17.65 -4.67 20.72
C GLU A 19 16.95 -5.65 21.67
N PHE A 20 16.49 -6.76 21.10
CA PHE A 20 16.18 -7.96 21.88
C PHE A 20 17.48 -8.58 22.44
N PRO A 21 17.41 -9.28 23.59
CA PRO A 21 18.49 -10.18 24.01
C PRO A 21 18.85 -11.15 22.88
N ALA A 22 20.13 -11.54 22.78
CA ALA A 22 20.66 -12.28 21.65
C ALA A 22 19.88 -13.59 21.38
N GLU A 23 19.43 -14.27 22.43
CA GLU A 23 18.64 -15.50 22.37
C GLU A 23 17.20 -15.32 21.87
N GLN A 24 16.70 -14.08 21.83
CA GLN A 24 15.37 -13.73 21.31
C GLN A 24 15.43 -13.12 19.91
N GLN A 25 16.62 -12.79 19.41
CA GLN A 25 16.78 -12.30 18.05
C GLN A 25 16.61 -13.46 17.05
N ILE A 26 15.91 -13.21 15.95
CA ILE A 26 15.66 -14.22 14.92
C ILE A 26 16.67 -14.02 13.78
N PRO A 27 17.52 -15.01 13.45
CA PRO A 27 18.46 -14.89 12.35
C PRO A 27 17.72 -14.87 11.01
N MET A 28 18.32 -14.21 10.02
CA MET A 28 17.80 -14.24 8.66
C MET A 28 17.94 -15.61 8.01
N ALA A 29 16.89 -16.04 7.32
CA ALA A 29 16.90 -17.20 6.44
C ALA A 29 16.53 -16.80 5.01
N ARG A 30 16.86 -17.66 4.04
CA ARG A 30 16.57 -17.42 2.61
C ARG A 30 15.08 -17.33 2.30
N ASP A 31 14.27 -17.93 3.15
CA ASP A 31 12.82 -18.06 3.06
C ASP A 31 12.09 -17.20 4.10
N THR A 32 12.80 -16.29 4.79
CA THR A 32 12.13 -15.35 5.68
C THR A 32 11.21 -14.41 4.90
N VAL A 33 9.95 -14.40 5.29
CA VAL A 33 8.92 -13.54 4.69
C VAL A 33 8.85 -12.21 5.44
N PHE A 34 8.83 -11.11 4.69
CA PHE A 34 8.62 -9.76 5.21
C PHE A 34 7.34 -9.14 4.65
N ASP A 35 6.76 -8.22 5.41
CA ASP A 35 5.75 -7.30 4.88
C ASP A 35 6.38 -6.44 3.77
N LEU A 36 5.76 -6.43 2.59
CA LEU A 36 6.27 -5.71 1.42
C LEU A 36 5.93 -4.21 1.46
N ALA A 37 5.10 -3.78 2.39
CA ALA A 37 4.58 -2.43 2.52
C ALA A 37 4.16 -1.87 1.15
N SER A 38 4.71 -0.72 0.77
CA SER A 38 4.38 -0.06 -0.49
C SER A 38 4.94 -0.73 -1.75
N VAL A 39 5.86 -1.70 -1.64
CA VAL A 39 6.31 -2.49 -2.81
C VAL A 39 5.14 -3.26 -3.43
N SER A 40 4.12 -3.59 -2.63
CA SER A 40 2.86 -4.20 -3.08
C SER A 40 2.19 -3.44 -4.24
N LYS A 41 2.37 -2.11 -4.34
CA LYS A 41 1.79 -1.29 -5.43
C LYS A 41 2.27 -1.70 -6.82
N LEU A 42 3.50 -2.20 -6.94
CA LEU A 42 4.04 -2.67 -8.23
C LEU A 42 3.21 -3.84 -8.78
N PHE A 43 2.82 -4.77 -7.91
CA PHE A 43 1.96 -5.90 -8.30
C PHE A 43 0.58 -5.41 -8.75
N THR A 44 -0.03 -4.46 -8.02
CA THR A 44 -1.30 -3.84 -8.42
C THR A 44 -1.18 -3.14 -9.78
N SER A 45 -0.09 -2.41 -10.03
CA SER A 45 0.15 -1.76 -11.33
C SER A 45 0.30 -2.76 -12.47
N ILE A 46 1.00 -3.87 -12.25
CA ILE A 46 1.12 -4.95 -13.25
C ILE A 46 -0.26 -5.53 -13.56
N LEU A 47 -1.07 -5.83 -12.55
CA LEU A 47 -2.43 -6.32 -12.75
C LEU A 47 -3.29 -5.32 -13.54
N ALA A 48 -3.19 -4.03 -13.22
CA ALA A 48 -3.91 -2.99 -13.97
C ALA A 48 -3.52 -2.98 -15.45
N VAL A 49 -2.22 -3.04 -15.78
CA VAL A 49 -1.75 -3.09 -17.17
C VAL A 49 -2.25 -4.35 -17.87
N GLN A 50 -2.18 -5.52 -17.24
CA GLN A 50 -2.71 -6.75 -17.85
C GLN A 50 -4.22 -6.66 -18.13
N GLN A 51 -4.99 -6.00 -17.25
CA GLN A 51 -6.42 -5.78 -17.49
C GLN A 51 -6.69 -4.79 -18.64
N MET A 52 -5.78 -3.83 -18.87
CA MET A 52 -5.81 -2.94 -20.03
C MET A 52 -5.53 -3.69 -21.34
N GLU A 53 -4.53 -4.57 -21.34
CA GLU A 53 -4.25 -5.44 -22.50
C GLU A 53 -5.44 -6.35 -22.83
N ARG A 54 -6.18 -6.80 -21.81
CA ARG A 54 -7.42 -7.57 -21.98
C ARG A 54 -8.65 -6.72 -22.37
N GLY A 55 -8.52 -5.39 -22.45
CA GLY A 55 -9.63 -4.48 -22.76
C GLY A 55 -10.67 -4.35 -21.64
N THR A 56 -10.37 -4.84 -20.43
CA THR A 56 -11.30 -4.81 -19.29
C THR A 56 -11.11 -3.59 -18.39
N LEU A 57 -10.01 -2.87 -18.56
CA LEU A 57 -9.68 -1.62 -17.86
C LEU A 57 -9.13 -0.62 -18.89
N GLU A 58 -9.50 0.65 -18.80
CA GLU A 58 -9.05 1.68 -19.72
C GLU A 58 -8.39 2.80 -18.91
N LEU A 59 -7.19 3.21 -19.32
CA LEU A 59 -6.36 4.16 -18.56
C LEU A 59 -7.05 5.54 -18.40
N GLU A 60 -7.72 6.03 -19.44
CA GLU A 60 -8.44 7.31 -19.41
C GLU A 60 -9.89 7.20 -18.92
N ALA A 61 -10.40 5.99 -18.69
CA ALA A 61 -11.78 5.86 -18.24
C ALA A 61 -11.94 6.39 -16.80
N PRO A 62 -13.05 7.10 -16.50
CA PRO A 62 -13.41 7.44 -15.13
C PRO A 62 -13.55 6.18 -14.28
N VAL A 63 -13.11 6.23 -13.02
CA VAL A 63 -13.27 5.13 -12.06
C VAL A 63 -14.75 4.76 -11.90
N ALA A 64 -15.64 5.75 -11.98
CA ALA A 64 -17.08 5.57 -11.90
C ALA A 64 -17.66 4.64 -12.98
N ARG A 65 -16.95 4.42 -14.10
CA ARG A 65 -17.33 3.42 -15.11
C ARG A 65 -17.29 1.99 -14.55
N TYR A 66 -16.33 1.70 -13.68
CA TYR A 66 -16.13 0.37 -13.09
C TYR A 66 -16.76 0.25 -11.70
N LEU A 67 -16.84 1.36 -10.98
CA LEU A 67 -17.44 1.44 -9.64
C LEU A 67 -18.42 2.63 -9.59
N PRO A 68 -19.68 2.46 -9.99
CA PRO A 68 -20.64 3.58 -10.13
C PRO A 68 -20.82 4.42 -8.85
N GLY A 69 -20.77 3.79 -7.67
CA GLY A 69 -20.86 4.49 -6.39
C GLY A 69 -19.71 5.47 -6.12
N PHE A 70 -18.59 5.34 -6.83
CA PHE A 70 -17.41 6.16 -6.66
C PHE A 70 -17.62 7.62 -7.11
N GLY A 71 -18.40 7.85 -8.18
CA GLY A 71 -18.55 9.18 -8.81
C GLY A 71 -19.24 10.26 -7.98
N ARG A 72 -19.51 10.01 -6.70
CA ARG A 72 -20.14 10.95 -5.77
C ARG A 72 -19.11 11.94 -5.20
N ALA A 73 -19.59 13.06 -4.65
CA ALA A 73 -18.77 14.05 -3.93
C ALA A 73 -17.57 14.57 -4.74
N GLY A 74 -17.81 14.96 -6.00
CA GLY A 74 -16.79 15.58 -6.86
C GLY A 74 -15.78 14.62 -7.49
N LYS A 75 -15.97 13.29 -7.36
CA LYS A 75 -15.03 12.26 -7.86
C LYS A 75 -15.39 11.71 -9.24
N GLN A 76 -16.40 12.25 -9.91
CA GLN A 76 -16.90 11.74 -11.19
C GLN A 76 -15.85 11.73 -12.31
N ASP A 77 -14.87 12.64 -12.27
CA ASP A 77 -13.85 12.81 -13.31
C ASP A 77 -12.48 12.17 -12.96
N VAL A 78 -12.36 11.49 -11.82
CA VAL A 78 -11.12 10.78 -11.47
C VAL A 78 -11.00 9.54 -12.37
N THR A 79 -9.89 9.44 -13.11
CA THR A 79 -9.61 8.35 -14.04
C THR A 79 -8.74 7.28 -13.41
N ILE A 80 -8.61 6.13 -14.08
CA ILE A 80 -7.64 5.09 -13.71
C ILE A 80 -6.21 5.64 -13.72
N ARG A 81 -5.86 6.48 -14.71
CA ARG A 81 -4.57 7.21 -14.75
C ARG A 81 -4.32 7.97 -13.46
N HIS A 82 -5.27 8.78 -13.01
CA HIS A 82 -5.12 9.57 -11.79
C HIS A 82 -4.81 8.71 -10.56
N LEU A 83 -5.40 7.51 -10.46
CA LEU A 83 -5.10 6.58 -9.38
C LEU A 83 -3.69 5.98 -9.49
N LEU A 84 -3.31 5.49 -10.68
CA LEU A 84 -2.02 4.84 -10.90
C LEU A 84 -0.83 5.80 -10.81
N THR A 85 -1.04 7.09 -11.05
CA THR A 85 0.01 8.12 -10.99
C THR A 85 -0.06 9.00 -9.76
N HIS A 86 -0.92 8.70 -8.79
CA HIS A 86 -1.09 9.48 -7.55
C HIS A 86 -1.46 10.97 -7.79
N THR A 87 -2.26 11.25 -8.82
CA THR A 87 -2.71 12.61 -9.18
C THR A 87 -4.21 12.83 -9.01
N SER A 88 -4.90 11.92 -8.30
CA SER A 88 -6.34 12.01 -8.03
C SER A 88 -6.76 13.06 -6.99
N GLY A 89 -5.79 13.63 -6.27
CA GLY A 89 -6.04 14.61 -5.20
C GLY A 89 -6.47 14.00 -3.86
N PHE A 90 -6.40 12.67 -3.69
CA PHE A 90 -6.71 12.03 -2.42
C PHE A 90 -5.61 12.21 -1.37
N ARG A 91 -6.03 12.23 -0.10
CA ARG A 91 -5.11 12.15 1.04
C ARG A 91 -4.40 10.80 1.01
N ALA A 92 -3.14 10.78 1.41
CA ALA A 92 -2.32 9.57 1.43
C ALA A 92 -2.84 8.49 2.40
N TRP A 93 -3.60 8.89 3.43
CA TRP A 93 -4.12 7.99 4.44
C TRP A 93 -5.39 8.53 5.10
N ILE A 94 -6.25 7.60 5.56
CA ILE A 94 -7.45 7.87 6.36
C ILE A 94 -7.56 6.75 7.41
N ALA A 95 -7.92 7.11 8.65
CA ALA A 95 -8.16 6.18 9.75
C ALA A 95 -9.46 5.37 9.55
N LEU A 96 -9.45 4.35 8.70
CA LEU A 96 -10.66 3.55 8.41
C LEU A 96 -11.21 2.81 9.62
N TYR A 97 -10.39 2.50 10.63
CA TYR A 97 -10.84 1.87 11.88
C TYR A 97 -11.75 2.77 12.73
N GLY A 98 -11.71 4.09 12.51
CA GLY A 98 -12.60 5.06 13.16
C GLY A 98 -13.76 5.49 12.28
N ALA A 99 -13.86 4.96 11.05
CA ALA A 99 -14.96 5.31 10.15
C ALA A 99 -16.27 4.66 10.63
N PRO A 100 -17.41 5.34 10.52
CA PRO A 100 -18.70 4.72 10.77
C PRO A 100 -18.86 3.49 9.86
N THR A 101 -19.04 2.32 10.46
CA THR A 101 -19.59 1.17 9.74
C THR A 101 -21.08 1.44 9.58
N HIS A 102 -21.55 1.51 8.34
CA HIS A 102 -22.96 1.69 8.01
C HIS A 102 -23.88 0.71 8.73
#